data_AF-A0AAV5DB66-F1
#
_entry.id   AF-A0AAV5DB66-F1
#
_cell.length_a   1.000
_cell.length_b   1.000
_cell.length_c   1.000
_cell.angle_alpha   90.00
_cell.angle_beta   90.00
_cell.angle_gamma   90.00
#
_symmetry.space_group_name_H-M   'P 1'
#
loop_
_entity.id
_entity.type
_entity.pdbx_description
1 polymer ?
#
loop_
_entity_poly.entity_id
_entity_poly.type
_entity_poly.pdbx_seq_one_letter_code
_entity_poly.pdbx_strand_id
1 'polypeptide(L)'
;MDGARTQAISWRWRPLWRSSPLNLQADHNFTGQDRKRIAFVSKILSVHPGPARRLALLGIRLRHRYGKIDGWLRSRALTGLREMVFRYEIEDPQLPYPLPPSALRFAPTLCAPEIGNCDFPNELAPSLNFPCLKQLTLCSVTMSQDALHSLLSGCTILESLLLMGNNGIASLHVSSPTLRSIGFSASGYWVQLQYGIMLQELVIEDAPCLERLLPLNPNYGPATIRVIRAPKLEILGLLSDGISKLQLGTLVFQKMIAVSLATSVCTVKILVLDSKGPNLDSVVNCIKCFPCLEKLYIISRPMKNTKNVLRYNPSDPIKCLERHLKKIAVKNYDGKKPDVDFAKFFVLNAKVLKKMEFGVLNNCNDKWMANQHRRLQLHNRASEDALFTFKSDYWTNFTDNKHTHELWMSDPFDRSWCNCYPRI
;
A
#
# COMPACT_ATOMS: atom_id res chain seq x y z
N MET A 1 8.43 8.16 -22.70
CA MET A 1 9.24 7.42 -23.71
C MET A 1 8.94 7.86 -25.15
N ASP A 2 8.16 8.93 -25.35
CA ASP A 2 7.77 9.37 -26.70
C ASP A 2 8.93 9.84 -27.56
N GLY A 3 9.98 10.43 -26.97
CA GLY A 3 11.12 10.97 -27.72
C GLY A 3 11.92 9.96 -28.55
N ALA A 4 12.09 8.72 -28.07
CA ALA A 4 12.80 7.68 -28.82
C ALA A 4 11.91 7.03 -29.89
N ARG A 5 10.59 6.95 -29.65
CA ARG A 5 9.62 6.49 -30.64
C ARG A 5 9.39 7.54 -31.75
N THR A 6 9.39 8.84 -31.42
CA THR A 6 9.26 9.95 -32.40
C THR A 6 10.49 10.13 -33.28
N GLN A 7 11.69 9.65 -32.90
CA GLN A 7 12.85 9.60 -33.78
C GLN A 7 12.66 8.70 -35.00
N ALA A 8 11.82 7.67 -34.90
CA ALA A 8 11.48 6.81 -36.02
C ALA A 8 10.57 7.51 -37.04
N ILE A 9 9.96 8.65 -36.67
CA ILE A 9 8.88 9.30 -37.41
C ILE A 9 9.34 10.64 -38.04
N SER A 10 10.33 11.36 -37.50
CA SER A 10 10.85 12.58 -38.15
C SER A 10 12.22 13.05 -37.64
N TRP A 11 13.11 13.46 -38.56
CA TRP A 11 14.46 14.00 -38.28
C TRP A 11 14.45 15.30 -37.46
N ARG A 12 13.33 16.04 -37.47
CA ARG A 12 13.17 17.31 -36.76
C ARG A 12 13.17 17.18 -35.22
N TRP A 13 12.91 15.98 -34.69
CA TRP A 13 12.86 15.74 -33.24
C TRP A 13 14.19 15.28 -32.62
N ARG A 14 15.19 14.97 -33.46
CA ARG A 14 16.52 14.54 -32.98
C ARG A 14 17.25 15.59 -32.12
N PRO A 15 17.25 16.89 -32.47
CA PRO A 15 17.88 17.91 -31.64
C PRO A 15 17.17 18.07 -30.29
N LEU A 16 15.83 18.10 -30.29
CA LEU A 16 14.99 18.27 -29.11
C LEU A 16 15.12 17.12 -28.09
N TRP A 17 15.33 15.90 -28.59
CA TRP A 17 15.58 14.74 -27.74
C TRP A 17 16.95 14.80 -27.06
N ARG A 18 17.99 15.28 -27.76
CA ARG A 18 19.35 15.42 -27.20
C ARG A 18 19.45 16.56 -26.18
N SER A 19 18.56 17.55 -26.24
CA SER A 19 18.52 18.69 -25.33
C SER A 19 17.59 18.50 -24.12
N SER A 20 16.86 17.39 -24.04
CA SER A 20 15.90 17.10 -22.96
C SER A 20 16.46 16.04 -22.00
N PRO A 21 16.17 16.12 -20.69
CA PRO A 21 16.56 15.06 -19.74
C PRO A 21 15.97 13.71 -20.13
N LEU A 22 16.81 12.67 -20.15
CA LEU A 22 16.40 11.31 -20.51
C LEU A 22 15.38 10.75 -19.50
N ASN A 23 14.28 10.23 -20.03
CA ASN A 23 13.27 9.47 -19.29
C ASN A 23 13.15 8.07 -19.90
N LEU A 24 13.91 7.12 -19.37
CA LEU A 24 14.00 5.76 -19.88
C LEU A 24 13.13 4.83 -19.03
N GLN A 25 12.25 4.07 -19.68
CA GLN A 25 11.50 2.99 -19.06
C GLN A 25 11.67 1.73 -19.91
N ALA A 26 11.95 0.60 -19.29
CA ALA A 26 12.12 -0.68 -19.93
C ALA A 26 11.37 -1.71 -19.10
N ASP A 27 10.16 -2.06 -19.57
CA ASP A 27 9.25 -2.99 -18.92
C ASP A 27 8.59 -3.91 -19.97
N HIS A 28 7.69 -4.80 -19.53
CA HIS A 28 6.98 -5.71 -20.43
C HIS A 28 5.99 -4.98 -21.36
N ASN A 29 5.49 -3.80 -20.98
CA ASN A 29 4.62 -2.97 -21.81
C ASN A 29 5.39 -2.37 -23.01
N PHE A 30 6.69 -2.13 -22.84
CA PHE A 30 7.55 -1.70 -23.95
C PHE A 30 7.76 -2.82 -24.98
N THR A 31 8.15 -4.01 -24.52
CA THR A 31 8.18 -5.24 -25.33
C THR A 31 8.29 -6.47 -24.41
N GLY A 32 7.49 -7.51 -24.69
CA GLY A 32 7.60 -8.80 -23.98
C GLY A 32 8.92 -9.55 -24.28
N GLN A 33 9.63 -9.17 -25.35
CA GLN A 33 10.90 -9.79 -25.71
C GLN A 33 12.07 -9.18 -24.92
N ASP A 34 12.50 -9.91 -23.88
CA ASP A 34 13.59 -9.51 -23.00
C ASP A 34 14.88 -9.09 -23.73
N ARG A 35 15.37 -9.90 -24.68
CA ARG A 35 16.59 -9.57 -25.46
C ARG A 35 16.50 -8.21 -26.16
N LYS A 36 15.32 -7.85 -26.69
CA LYS A 36 15.09 -6.55 -27.33
C LYS A 36 15.12 -5.40 -26.32
N ARG A 37 14.54 -5.58 -25.12
CA ARG A 37 14.63 -4.57 -24.04
C ARG A 37 16.08 -4.25 -23.71
N ILE A 38 16.90 -5.28 -23.50
CA ILE A 38 18.32 -5.13 -23.14
C ILE A 38 19.10 -4.40 -24.25
N ALA A 39 18.90 -4.79 -25.52
CA ALA A 39 19.58 -4.17 -26.65
C ALA A 39 19.20 -2.69 -26.78
N PHE A 40 17.91 -2.38 -26.58
CA PHE A 40 17.40 -1.02 -26.64
C PHE A 40 17.95 -0.12 -25.53
N VAL A 41 17.95 -0.60 -24.27
CA VAL A 41 18.54 0.13 -23.15
C VAL A 41 20.01 0.44 -23.42
N SER A 42 20.77 -0.54 -23.89
CA SER A 42 22.19 -0.36 -24.24
C SER A 42 22.37 0.71 -25.31
N LYS A 43 21.55 0.67 -26.38
CA LYS A 43 21.62 1.61 -27.50
C LYS A 43 21.23 3.04 -27.09
N ILE A 44 20.21 3.19 -26.25
CA ILE A 44 19.83 4.52 -25.76
C ILE A 44 20.93 5.12 -24.90
N LEU A 45 21.45 4.35 -23.94
CA LEU A 45 22.47 4.83 -23.01
C LEU A 45 23.81 5.13 -23.68
N SER A 46 24.09 4.54 -24.86
CA SER A 46 25.28 4.86 -25.65
C SER A 46 25.12 6.09 -26.55
N VAL A 47 23.89 6.44 -26.95
CA VAL A 47 23.61 7.53 -27.89
C VAL A 47 23.18 8.82 -27.20
N HIS A 48 22.52 8.73 -26.04
CA HIS A 48 22.02 9.90 -25.32
C HIS A 48 23.14 10.57 -24.51
N PRO A 49 23.39 11.89 -24.68
CA PRO A 49 24.48 12.58 -23.98
C PRO A 49 24.23 12.75 -22.46
N GLY A 50 22.97 12.66 -22.03
CA GLY A 50 22.53 12.99 -20.67
C GLY A 50 22.11 14.47 -20.57
N PRO A 51 21.63 14.94 -19.40
CA PRO A 51 21.41 14.18 -18.16
C PRO A 51 20.15 13.29 -18.23
N ALA A 52 19.94 12.43 -17.24
CA ALA A 52 18.70 11.67 -17.08
C ALA A 52 17.91 12.13 -15.86
N ARG A 53 16.59 12.20 -16.00
CA ARG A 53 15.69 12.48 -14.88
C ARG A 53 15.13 11.20 -14.27
N ARG A 54 14.68 10.27 -15.12
CA ARG A 54 14.02 9.02 -14.69
C ARG A 54 14.59 7.80 -15.42
N LEU A 55 14.82 6.75 -14.65
CA LEU A 55 15.21 5.43 -15.14
C LEU A 55 14.29 4.39 -14.51
N ALA A 56 13.58 3.61 -15.32
CA ALA A 56 12.77 2.50 -14.85
C ALA A 56 13.19 1.22 -15.57
N LEU A 57 13.74 0.27 -14.82
CA LEU A 57 14.22 -1.02 -15.25
C LEU A 57 13.41 -2.08 -14.50
N LEU A 58 12.33 -2.57 -15.12
CA LEU A 58 11.36 -3.46 -14.49
C LEU A 58 11.37 -4.84 -15.17
N GLY A 59 11.47 -5.90 -14.36
CA GLY A 59 11.43 -7.27 -14.85
C GLY A 59 12.64 -7.58 -15.73
N ILE A 60 13.83 -7.13 -15.32
CA ILE A 60 15.07 -7.45 -16.03
C ILE A 60 15.58 -8.79 -15.55
N ARG A 61 15.82 -9.72 -16.47
CA ARG A 61 16.44 -11.02 -16.15
C ARG A 61 17.94 -10.85 -15.92
N LEU A 62 18.40 -11.24 -14.73
CA LEU A 62 19.80 -11.13 -14.33
C LEU A 62 20.72 -12.00 -15.20
N ARG A 63 20.56 -13.33 -15.18
CA ARG A 63 21.38 -14.31 -15.91
C ARG A 63 22.88 -13.90 -15.89
N HIS A 64 23.60 -14.08 -16.99
CA HIS A 64 24.99 -13.61 -17.17
C HIS A 64 25.11 -12.12 -17.55
N ARG A 65 24.15 -11.27 -17.16
CA ARG A 65 24.11 -9.85 -17.58
C ARG A 65 24.42 -8.86 -16.48
N TYR A 66 24.80 -9.32 -15.29
CA TYR A 66 25.16 -8.44 -14.17
C TYR A 66 26.11 -7.31 -14.59
N GLY A 67 27.26 -7.64 -15.21
CA GLY A 67 28.23 -6.64 -15.65
C GLY A 67 27.69 -5.64 -16.69
N LYS A 68 26.70 -6.06 -17.50
CA LYS A 68 26.03 -5.19 -18.47
C LYS A 68 25.08 -4.20 -17.79
N ILE A 69 24.29 -4.68 -16.82
CA ILE A 69 23.36 -3.87 -16.03
C ILE A 69 24.15 -2.87 -15.17
N ASP A 70 25.21 -3.34 -14.52
CA ASP A 70 26.14 -2.53 -13.73
C ASP A 70 26.86 -1.48 -14.62
N GLY A 71 27.22 -1.86 -15.85
CA GLY A 71 27.75 -0.93 -16.86
C GLY A 71 26.75 0.15 -17.28
N TRP A 72 25.46 -0.18 -17.40
CA TRP A 72 24.42 0.81 -17.69
C TRP A 72 24.30 1.85 -16.59
N LEU A 73 24.26 1.41 -15.33
CA LEU A 73 24.17 2.27 -14.15
C LEU A 73 25.41 3.16 -14.00
N ARG A 74 26.57 2.72 -14.52
CA ARG A 74 27.78 3.56 -14.61
C ARG A 74 27.74 4.62 -15.72
N SER A 75 26.79 4.55 -16.67
CA SER A 75 26.73 5.48 -17.81
C SER A 75 26.66 6.94 -17.36
N ARG A 76 27.40 7.82 -18.06
CA ARG A 76 27.32 9.27 -17.87
C ARG A 76 25.96 9.84 -18.28
N ALA A 77 25.22 9.15 -19.15
CA ALA A 77 23.88 9.56 -19.55
C ALA A 77 22.90 9.63 -18.36
N LEU A 78 23.19 8.92 -17.27
CA LEU A 78 22.35 8.82 -16.07
C LEU A 78 22.75 9.79 -14.95
N THR A 79 23.63 10.76 -15.18
CA THR A 79 23.98 11.76 -14.16
C THR A 79 22.76 12.60 -13.77
N GLY A 80 22.61 12.88 -12.46
CA GLY A 80 21.52 13.70 -11.93
C GLY A 80 20.16 12.98 -11.80
N LEU A 81 20.17 11.65 -11.78
CA LEU A 81 18.96 10.83 -11.70
C LEU A 81 18.15 11.16 -10.44
N ARG A 82 16.87 11.50 -10.62
CA ARG A 82 15.95 11.82 -9.52
C ARG A 82 14.98 10.68 -9.20
N GLU A 83 14.57 9.94 -10.23
CA GLU A 83 13.61 8.85 -10.10
C GLU A 83 14.24 7.58 -10.65
N MET A 84 14.28 6.53 -9.83
CA MET A 84 14.85 5.24 -10.21
C MET A 84 13.89 4.13 -9.82
N VAL A 85 13.49 3.32 -10.79
CA VAL A 85 12.79 2.06 -10.54
C VAL A 85 13.69 0.93 -11.01
N PHE A 86 14.01 -0.01 -10.13
CA PHE A 86 14.88 -1.13 -10.44
C PHE A 86 14.33 -2.41 -9.81
N ARG A 87 13.90 -3.36 -10.65
CA ARG A 87 13.46 -4.68 -10.21
C ARG A 87 13.93 -5.78 -11.16
N TYR A 88 14.58 -6.80 -10.60
CA TYR A 88 14.85 -8.02 -11.37
C TYR A 88 13.56 -8.82 -11.61
N GLU A 89 13.57 -9.61 -12.68
CA GLU A 89 12.66 -10.74 -12.86
C GLU A 89 13.31 -11.94 -12.15
N ILE A 90 12.66 -12.46 -11.11
CA ILE A 90 13.13 -13.67 -10.40
C ILE A 90 12.79 -14.88 -11.27
N GLU A 91 13.83 -15.52 -11.81
CA GLU A 91 13.70 -16.74 -12.63
C GLU A 91 13.87 -17.99 -11.77
N ASP A 92 14.79 -17.95 -10.81
CA ASP A 92 15.06 -18.99 -9.82
C ASP A 92 15.19 -18.32 -8.43
N PRO A 93 14.31 -18.64 -7.46
CA PRO A 93 14.39 -18.09 -6.10
C PRO A 93 15.62 -18.51 -5.29
N GLN A 94 16.33 -19.56 -5.69
CA GLN A 94 17.52 -20.06 -4.98
C GLN A 94 18.80 -19.31 -5.35
N LEU A 95 18.78 -18.52 -6.43
CA LEU A 95 19.94 -17.75 -6.87
C LEU A 95 19.98 -16.37 -6.20
N PRO A 96 21.19 -15.81 -5.97
CA PRO A 96 21.33 -14.45 -5.50
C PRO A 96 21.06 -13.44 -6.63
N TYR A 97 20.45 -12.32 -6.28
CA TYR A 97 20.16 -11.20 -7.17
C TYR A 97 20.77 -9.91 -6.63
N PRO A 98 22.10 -9.76 -6.63
CA PRO A 98 22.74 -8.59 -6.03
C PRO A 98 22.33 -7.30 -6.74
N LEU A 99 21.95 -6.30 -5.95
CA LEU A 99 21.79 -4.93 -6.41
C LEU A 99 23.19 -4.39 -6.77
N PRO A 100 23.43 -3.94 -8.02
CA PRO A 100 24.74 -3.42 -8.39
C PRO A 100 25.09 -2.18 -7.56
N PRO A 101 26.29 -2.08 -6.96
CA PRO A 101 26.70 -0.89 -6.19
C PRO A 101 26.60 0.42 -6.99
N SER A 102 26.72 0.34 -8.32
CA SER A 102 26.54 1.47 -9.23
C SER A 102 25.12 2.07 -9.19
N ALA A 103 24.10 1.32 -8.75
CA ALA A 103 22.76 1.85 -8.51
C ALA A 103 22.74 2.86 -7.36
N LEU A 104 23.60 2.68 -6.36
CA LEU A 104 23.63 3.48 -5.15
C LEU A 104 24.38 4.81 -5.32
N ARG A 105 25.15 4.97 -6.40
CA ARG A 105 25.84 6.22 -6.72
C ARG A 105 24.89 7.42 -6.88
N PHE A 106 23.61 7.15 -7.14
CA PHE A 106 22.58 8.18 -7.32
C PHE A 106 21.98 8.66 -5.99
N ALA A 107 22.39 8.09 -4.84
CA ALA A 107 21.85 8.44 -3.52
C ALA A 107 21.73 9.95 -3.26
N PRO A 108 22.72 10.80 -3.62
CA PRO A 108 22.63 12.24 -3.39
C PRO A 108 21.51 12.96 -4.16
N THR A 109 21.08 12.43 -5.30
CA THR A 109 20.12 13.10 -6.21
C THR A 109 18.75 12.45 -6.25
N LEU A 110 18.61 11.22 -5.74
CA LEU A 110 17.38 10.47 -5.78
C LEU A 110 16.32 11.07 -4.85
N CYS A 111 15.10 11.20 -5.41
CA CYS A 111 13.93 11.72 -4.70
C CYS A 111 12.88 10.64 -4.41
N ALA A 112 12.72 9.69 -5.32
CA ALA A 112 11.69 8.65 -5.24
C ALA A 112 12.18 7.31 -5.83
N PRO A 113 13.16 6.63 -5.21
CA PRO A 113 13.58 5.31 -5.65
C PRO A 113 12.59 4.20 -5.29
N GLU A 114 12.42 3.29 -6.22
CA GLU A 114 11.75 2.02 -6.07
C GLU A 114 12.75 0.90 -6.41
N ILE A 115 13.13 0.12 -5.40
CA ILE A 115 14.09 -0.98 -5.54
C ILE A 115 13.38 -2.27 -5.18
N GLY A 116 13.58 -3.32 -5.94
CA GLY A 116 13.00 -4.60 -5.59
C GLY A 116 13.55 -5.84 -6.27
N ASN A 117 13.12 -6.99 -5.76
CA ASN A 117 13.52 -8.32 -6.21
C ASN A 117 15.06 -8.47 -6.25
N CYS A 118 15.76 -7.97 -5.24
CA CYS A 118 17.22 -7.95 -5.20
C CYS A 118 17.78 -8.03 -3.79
N ASP A 119 19.04 -8.42 -3.67
CA ASP A 119 19.81 -8.41 -2.43
C ASP A 119 20.53 -7.07 -2.28
N PHE A 120 20.23 -6.36 -1.20
CA PHE A 120 20.85 -5.06 -0.92
C PHE A 120 22.28 -5.27 -0.37
N PRO A 121 23.28 -4.48 -0.83
CA PRO A 121 24.64 -4.57 -0.30
C PRO A 121 24.70 -3.90 1.07
N ASN A 122 24.43 -4.69 2.13
CA ASN A 122 24.33 -4.21 3.51
C ASN A 122 25.54 -3.37 3.96
N GLU A 123 26.75 -3.77 3.56
CA GLU A 123 28.00 -3.09 3.92
C GLU A 123 28.09 -1.64 3.43
N LEU A 124 27.35 -1.30 2.37
CA LEU A 124 27.36 0.05 1.83
C LEU A 124 26.37 0.96 2.56
N ALA A 125 25.35 0.41 3.24
CA ALA A 125 24.26 1.18 3.83
C ALA A 125 24.71 2.33 4.76
N PRO A 126 25.70 2.14 5.65
CA PRO A 126 26.15 3.21 6.55
C PRO A 126 26.80 4.41 5.85
N SER A 127 27.29 4.21 4.62
CA SER A 127 27.95 5.26 3.83
C SER A 127 27.00 6.05 2.92
N LEU A 128 25.73 5.61 2.81
CA LEU A 128 24.77 6.22 1.91
C LEU A 128 24.08 7.42 2.58
N ASN A 129 23.96 8.50 1.81
CA ASN A 129 23.21 9.68 2.21
C ASN A 129 22.22 10.05 1.10
N PHE A 130 20.96 10.27 1.49
CA PHE A 130 19.84 10.52 0.60
C PHE A 130 19.17 11.87 0.93
N PRO A 131 19.87 13.00 0.75
CA PRO A 131 19.41 14.32 1.19
C PRO A 131 18.16 14.82 0.45
N CYS A 132 17.89 14.28 -0.74
CA CYS A 132 16.76 14.67 -1.58
C CYS A 132 15.58 13.68 -1.54
N LEU A 133 15.70 12.61 -0.76
CA LEU A 133 14.78 11.48 -0.83
C LEU A 133 13.52 11.73 -0.02
N LYS A 134 12.39 11.82 -0.73
CA LYS A 134 11.06 12.04 -0.16
C LYS A 134 10.26 10.75 -0.07
N GLN A 135 10.49 9.81 -0.99
CA GLN A 135 9.73 8.57 -1.06
C GLN A 135 10.69 7.40 -1.23
N LEU A 136 10.53 6.34 -0.44
CA LEU A 136 11.30 5.12 -0.58
C LEU A 136 10.36 3.92 -0.70
N THR A 137 10.50 3.15 -1.76
CA THR A 137 9.79 1.89 -1.94
C THR A 137 10.78 0.74 -2.07
N LEU A 138 10.75 -0.21 -1.13
CA LEU A 138 11.53 -1.44 -1.15
C LEU A 138 10.58 -2.63 -1.29
N CYS A 139 10.75 -3.43 -2.34
CA CYS A 139 9.85 -4.53 -2.67
C CYS A 139 10.60 -5.86 -2.85
N SER A 140 10.38 -6.85 -2.00
CA SER A 140 11.07 -8.14 -2.05
C SER A 140 12.58 -7.96 -2.06
N VAL A 141 13.07 -7.05 -1.21
CA VAL A 141 14.50 -6.80 -1.02
C VAL A 141 15.00 -7.61 0.17
N THR A 142 16.10 -8.34 -0.02
CA THR A 142 16.83 -8.99 1.07
C THR A 142 17.84 -8.00 1.63
N MET A 143 17.71 -7.62 2.90
CA MET A 143 18.66 -6.72 3.57
C MET A 143 18.65 -6.92 5.08
N SER A 144 19.74 -6.57 5.77
CA SER A 144 19.77 -6.64 7.23
C SER A 144 18.98 -5.49 7.87
N GLN A 145 18.51 -5.73 9.10
CA GLN A 145 17.88 -4.71 9.93
C GLN A 145 18.79 -3.47 10.10
N ASP A 146 20.08 -3.67 10.40
CA ASP A 146 21.05 -2.57 10.59
C ASP A 146 21.26 -1.75 9.31
N ALA A 147 21.26 -2.41 8.15
CA ALA A 147 21.35 -1.72 6.86
C ALA A 147 20.12 -0.84 6.61
N LEU A 148 18.91 -1.31 6.95
CA LEU A 148 17.70 -0.51 6.82
C LEU A 148 17.71 0.68 7.77
N HIS A 149 18.12 0.49 9.03
CA HIS A 149 18.25 1.58 9.99
C HIS A 149 19.26 2.63 9.54
N SER A 150 20.42 2.20 9.05
CA SER A 150 21.45 3.09 8.51
C SER A 150 20.98 3.85 7.27
N LEU A 151 20.20 3.19 6.41
CA LEU A 151 19.63 3.83 5.24
C LEU A 151 18.59 4.89 5.64
N LEU A 152 17.71 4.58 6.60
CA LEU A 152 16.68 5.51 7.08
C LEU A 152 17.27 6.70 7.83
N SER A 153 18.37 6.52 8.58
CA SER A 153 19.06 7.63 9.25
C SER A 153 19.69 8.62 8.26
N GLY A 154 20.11 8.14 7.08
CA GLY A 154 20.56 8.97 5.96
C GLY A 154 19.45 9.70 5.19
N CYS A 155 18.16 9.46 5.50
CA CYS A 155 17.01 10.05 4.82
C CYS A 155 16.33 11.15 5.68
N THR A 156 16.84 12.38 5.66
CA THR A 156 16.38 13.45 6.57
C THR A 156 15.04 14.09 6.18
N ILE A 157 14.61 13.99 4.93
CA ILE A 157 13.37 14.59 4.41
C ILE A 157 12.35 13.56 3.93
N LEU A 158 12.48 12.31 4.38
CA LEU A 158 11.60 11.22 3.97
C LEU A 158 10.16 11.50 4.40
N GLU A 159 9.24 11.53 3.43
CA GLU A 159 7.81 11.76 3.64
C GLU A 159 6.99 10.45 3.52
N SER A 160 7.44 9.48 2.72
CA SER A 160 6.73 8.20 2.54
C SER A 160 7.67 6.99 2.46
N LEU A 161 7.43 5.99 3.30
CA LEU A 161 8.15 4.71 3.33
C LEU A 161 7.22 3.55 2.98
N LEU A 162 7.59 2.73 2.00
CA LEU A 162 6.83 1.54 1.62
C LEU A 162 7.74 0.30 1.59
N LEU A 163 7.41 -0.69 2.42
CA LEU A 163 8.15 -1.95 2.55
C LEU A 163 7.25 -3.14 2.16
N MET A 164 7.46 -3.74 0.99
CA MET A 164 6.60 -4.83 0.51
C MET A 164 7.38 -6.12 0.37
N GLY A 165 7.15 -7.09 1.25
CA GLY A 165 7.72 -8.43 1.17
C GLY A 165 9.23 -8.52 1.35
N ASN A 166 9.83 -7.56 2.05
CA ASN A 166 11.27 -7.56 2.34
C ASN A 166 11.65 -8.65 3.35
N ASN A 167 12.88 -9.15 3.24
CA ASN A 167 13.43 -10.24 4.04
C ASN A 167 14.70 -9.77 4.79
N GLY A 168 14.92 -10.27 6.00
CA GLY A 168 16.10 -9.93 6.83
C GLY A 168 15.86 -8.84 7.88
N ILE A 169 14.61 -8.37 8.02
CA ILE A 169 14.22 -7.31 8.95
C ILE A 169 13.24 -7.91 9.96
N ALA A 170 13.68 -8.18 11.19
CA ALA A 170 12.82 -8.77 12.23
C ALA A 170 12.02 -7.69 12.97
N SER A 171 12.67 -6.58 13.33
CA SER A 171 12.05 -5.43 13.99
C SER A 171 12.43 -4.14 13.26
N LEU A 172 11.47 -3.22 13.14
CA LEU A 172 11.70 -1.91 12.57
C LEU A 172 11.29 -0.83 13.57
N HIS A 173 12.28 -0.06 14.03
CA HIS A 173 12.08 1.13 14.84
C HIS A 173 12.18 2.38 13.98
N VAL A 174 11.13 3.20 14.00
CA VAL A 174 11.05 4.43 13.21
C VAL A 174 10.86 5.61 14.14
N SER A 175 11.80 6.56 14.03
CA SER A 175 11.71 7.89 14.59
C SER A 175 12.04 8.87 13.47
N SER A 176 11.06 9.67 13.04
CA SER A 176 11.23 10.57 11.90
C SER A 176 10.31 11.79 12.01
N PRO A 177 10.86 13.02 12.00
CA PRO A 177 10.06 14.24 12.10
C PRO A 177 9.27 14.55 10.82
N THR A 178 9.68 14.00 9.67
CA THR A 178 9.11 14.33 8.34
C THR A 178 8.19 13.26 7.79
N LEU A 179 8.25 12.03 8.32
CA LEU A 179 7.50 10.91 7.77
C LEU A 179 5.99 11.12 7.93
N ARG A 180 5.28 11.08 6.80
CA ARG A 180 3.81 11.27 6.71
C ARG A 180 3.07 9.97 6.44
N SER A 181 3.71 9.02 5.75
CA SER A 181 3.09 7.74 5.40
C SER A 181 4.07 6.60 5.58
N ILE A 182 3.61 5.51 6.21
CA ILE A 182 4.33 4.25 6.27
C ILE A 182 3.41 3.11 5.84
N GLY A 183 3.85 2.34 4.84
CA GLY A 183 3.14 1.17 4.35
C GLY A 183 4.00 -0.07 4.43
N PHE A 184 3.39 -1.19 4.81
CA PHE A 184 4.11 -2.46 4.83
C PHE A 184 3.22 -3.66 4.48
N SER A 185 3.79 -4.61 3.76
CA SER A 185 3.27 -5.96 3.60
C SER A 185 4.40 -6.95 3.78
N ALA A 186 4.11 -8.14 4.25
CA ALA A 186 5.05 -9.25 4.10
C ALA A 186 4.81 -10.01 2.81
N SER A 187 5.79 -10.84 2.48
CA SER A 187 5.82 -11.60 1.23
C SER A 187 4.68 -12.61 1.22
N GLY A 188 3.72 -12.40 0.31
CA GLY A 188 2.66 -13.36 0.06
C GLY A 188 3.10 -14.38 -0.98
N TYR A 189 3.08 -15.66 -0.60
CA TYR A 189 3.07 -16.88 -1.44
C TYR A 189 4.15 -17.10 -2.53
N TRP A 190 5.02 -16.14 -2.86
CA TRP A 190 6.00 -16.27 -3.95
C TRP A 190 7.45 -16.30 -3.51
N VAL A 191 7.72 -16.15 -2.21
CA VAL A 191 9.05 -16.37 -1.66
C VAL A 191 8.88 -17.29 -0.44
N GLN A 192 8.71 -18.58 -0.71
CA GLN A 192 9.10 -19.61 0.25
C GLN A 192 10.62 -19.57 0.38
N LEU A 193 11.15 -18.51 1.00
CA LEU A 193 12.32 -18.72 1.82
C LEU A 193 11.78 -19.43 3.05
N GLN A 194 11.91 -20.74 3.05
CA GLN A 194 11.66 -21.64 4.18
C GLN A 194 12.46 -21.23 5.44
N TYR A 195 13.27 -20.16 5.36
CA TYR A 195 14.20 -19.63 6.35
C TYR A 195 14.30 -18.08 6.37
N GLY A 196 13.33 -17.36 5.79
CA GLY A 196 13.37 -15.89 5.74
C GLY A 196 13.00 -15.21 7.07
N ILE A 197 13.77 -14.19 7.49
CA ILE A 197 13.43 -13.34 8.64
C ILE A 197 12.37 -12.33 8.18
N MET A 198 11.13 -12.58 8.58
CA MET A 198 9.99 -11.70 8.32
C MET A 198 9.88 -10.61 9.39
N LEU A 199 9.30 -9.47 9.02
CA LEU A 199 9.01 -8.38 9.95
C LEU A 199 7.98 -8.83 10.98
N GLN A 200 8.39 -8.91 12.25
CA GLN A 200 7.56 -9.32 13.38
C GLN A 200 7.06 -8.13 14.20
N GLU A 201 7.89 -7.09 14.36
CA GLU A 201 7.57 -5.90 15.15
C GLU A 201 7.82 -4.61 14.36
N LEU A 202 6.86 -3.68 14.42
CA LEU A 202 7.01 -2.30 13.98
C LEU A 202 6.78 -1.37 15.16
N VAL A 203 7.79 -0.55 15.49
CA VAL A 203 7.71 0.47 16.53
C VAL A 203 7.88 1.84 15.90
N ILE A 204 6.86 2.69 16.03
CA ILE A 204 6.93 4.10 15.70
C ILE A 204 7.09 4.85 17.03
N GLU A 205 8.33 5.27 17.31
CA GLU A 205 8.69 5.90 18.58
C GLU A 205 8.23 7.35 18.60
N ASP A 206 8.64 8.12 17.60
CA ASP A 206 8.24 9.51 17.43
C ASP A 206 8.11 9.88 15.95
N ALA A 207 6.89 10.14 15.51
CA ALA A 207 6.60 10.60 14.17
C ALA A 207 5.51 11.68 14.20
N PRO A 208 5.87 12.94 14.51
CA PRO A 208 4.91 14.04 14.71
C PRO A 208 4.12 14.39 13.45
N CYS A 209 4.63 14.06 12.27
CA CYS A 209 3.99 14.30 10.98
C CYS A 209 3.26 13.09 10.40
N LEU A 210 3.25 11.94 11.09
CA LEU A 210 2.68 10.71 10.54
C LEU A 210 1.16 10.81 10.42
N GLU A 211 0.67 10.77 9.18
CA GLU A 211 -0.74 10.85 8.82
C GLU A 211 -1.32 9.46 8.52
N ARG A 212 -0.49 8.53 8.00
CA ARG A 212 -0.96 7.25 7.44
C ARG A 212 -0.11 6.08 7.91
N LEU A 213 -0.76 5.11 8.52
CA LEU A 213 -0.19 3.81 8.88
C LEU A 213 -0.91 2.73 8.08
N LEU A 214 -0.24 2.11 7.12
CA LEU A 214 -0.86 1.26 6.11
C LEU A 214 -0.31 -0.18 6.15
N PRO A 215 -0.82 -1.05 7.04
CA PRO A 215 -0.68 -2.49 6.84
C PRO A 215 -1.42 -2.87 5.56
N LEU A 216 -0.70 -3.41 4.58
CA LEU A 216 -1.22 -3.77 3.25
C LEU A 216 -1.51 -5.28 3.12
N ASN A 217 -0.92 -6.09 3.99
CA ASN A 217 -1.23 -7.52 4.08
C ASN A 217 -1.05 -8.01 5.53
N PRO A 218 -2.01 -7.72 6.42
CA PRO A 218 -1.86 -7.90 7.86
C PRO A 218 -1.74 -9.38 8.28
N ASN A 219 -2.18 -10.33 7.44
CA ASN A 219 -2.07 -11.76 7.76
C ASN A 219 -0.66 -12.34 7.63
N TYR A 220 0.24 -11.60 6.98
CA TYR A 220 1.64 -11.99 6.84
C TYR A 220 2.59 -10.94 7.41
N GLY A 221 2.10 -9.73 7.72
CA GLY A 221 2.88 -8.62 8.27
C GLY A 221 3.27 -8.77 9.75
N PRO A 222 3.79 -7.70 10.37
CA PRO A 222 4.19 -7.70 11.78
C PRO A 222 3.03 -8.09 12.68
N ALA A 223 3.29 -9.06 13.55
CA ALA A 223 2.37 -9.48 14.59
C ALA A 223 2.18 -8.39 15.64
N THR A 224 3.18 -7.52 15.84
CA THR A 224 3.15 -6.43 16.81
C THR A 224 3.39 -5.09 16.12
N ILE A 225 2.48 -4.13 16.30
CA ILE A 225 2.63 -2.74 15.85
C ILE A 225 2.44 -1.83 17.05
N ARG A 226 3.41 -0.95 17.31
CA ARG A 226 3.38 -0.03 18.44
C ARG A 226 3.63 1.38 17.94
N VAL A 227 2.62 2.24 18.05
CA VAL A 227 2.71 3.66 17.76
C VAL A 227 2.72 4.41 19.07
N ILE A 228 3.89 4.89 19.49
CA ILE A 228 4.06 5.57 20.77
C ILE A 228 3.59 7.02 20.63
N ARG A 229 4.14 7.77 19.66
CA ARG A 229 3.79 9.19 19.42
C ARG A 229 3.59 9.49 17.93
N ALA A 230 2.33 9.64 17.52
CA ALA A 230 1.93 10.06 16.18
C ALA A 230 0.63 10.89 16.22
N PRO A 231 0.69 12.17 16.67
CA PRO A 231 -0.48 12.99 16.96
C PRO A 231 -1.33 13.35 15.72
N LYS A 232 -0.77 13.22 14.51
CA LYS A 232 -1.46 13.51 13.24
C LYS A 232 -2.00 12.26 12.54
N LEU A 233 -2.02 11.09 13.20
CA LEU A 233 -2.42 9.85 12.56
C LEU A 233 -3.92 9.87 12.22
N GLU A 234 -4.25 10.02 10.93
CA GLU A 234 -5.63 10.12 10.43
C GLU A 234 -6.10 8.85 9.71
N ILE A 235 -5.18 8.10 9.10
CA ILE A 235 -5.50 6.93 8.28
C ILE A 235 -4.84 5.68 8.87
N LEU A 236 -5.68 4.71 9.22
CA LEU A 236 -5.26 3.39 9.66
C LEU A 236 -5.70 2.36 8.62
N GLY A 237 -4.73 1.74 7.97
CA GLY A 237 -4.90 0.75 6.92
C GLY A 237 -5.43 -0.59 7.45
N LEU A 238 -5.25 -1.65 6.66
CA LEU A 238 -5.97 -2.90 6.82
C LEU A 238 -5.61 -3.61 8.14
N LEU A 239 -6.49 -3.52 9.14
CA LEU A 239 -6.35 -4.26 10.39
C LEU A 239 -7.02 -5.63 10.28
N SER A 240 -6.33 -6.69 10.68
CA SER A 240 -6.87 -8.04 10.75
C SER A 240 -6.46 -8.73 12.05
N ASP A 241 -6.95 -9.94 12.26
CA ASP A 241 -6.52 -10.82 13.36
C ASP A 241 -5.09 -11.36 13.20
N GLY A 242 -4.45 -11.14 12.04
CA GLY A 242 -3.01 -11.36 11.84
C GLY A 242 -2.15 -10.42 12.68
N ILE A 243 -2.65 -9.22 12.99
CA ILE A 243 -2.00 -8.30 13.93
C ILE A 243 -2.39 -8.73 15.35
N SER A 244 -1.49 -9.45 16.00
CA SER A 244 -1.70 -9.98 17.35
C SER A 244 -1.78 -8.88 18.40
N LYS A 245 -0.95 -7.83 18.29
CA LYS A 245 -0.94 -6.69 19.21
C LYS A 245 -0.79 -5.38 18.43
N LEU A 246 -1.76 -4.48 18.56
CA LEU A 246 -1.69 -3.11 18.05
C LEU A 246 -1.78 -2.14 19.23
N GLN A 247 -0.75 -1.32 19.41
CA GLN A 247 -0.73 -0.26 20.41
C GLN A 247 -0.76 1.10 19.70
N LEU A 248 -1.71 1.96 20.04
CA LEU A 248 -1.82 3.34 19.58
C LEU A 248 -1.82 4.26 20.80
N GLY A 249 -0.67 4.80 21.17
CA GLY A 249 -0.45 5.49 22.44
C GLY A 249 -0.72 4.54 23.61
N THR A 250 -1.77 4.83 24.38
CA THR A 250 -2.25 4.01 25.50
C THR A 250 -3.29 2.98 25.10
N LEU A 251 -3.88 3.09 23.91
CA LEU A 251 -4.89 2.16 23.41
C LEU A 251 -4.21 0.87 22.95
N VAL A 252 -4.66 -0.28 23.46
CA VAL A 252 -4.13 -1.59 23.08
C VAL A 252 -5.23 -2.48 22.54
N PHE A 253 -5.02 -3.00 21.33
CA PHE A 253 -5.80 -4.07 20.73
C PHE A 253 -5.01 -5.37 20.76
N GLN A 254 -5.69 -6.47 21.09
CA GLN A 254 -5.19 -7.82 20.95
C GLN A 254 -6.10 -8.60 20.01
N LYS A 255 -5.60 -9.00 18.83
CA LYS A 255 -6.39 -9.66 17.77
C LYS A 255 -7.73 -8.94 17.51
N MET A 256 -7.67 -7.63 17.24
CA MET A 256 -8.85 -6.77 17.00
C MET A 256 -9.80 -6.56 18.19
N ILE A 257 -9.43 -6.99 19.40
CA ILE A 257 -10.21 -6.75 20.62
C ILE A 257 -9.52 -5.65 21.42
N ALA A 258 -10.22 -4.54 21.67
CA ALA A 258 -9.72 -3.48 22.54
C ALA A 258 -9.66 -3.99 23.99
N VAL A 259 -8.47 -3.97 24.60
CA VAL A 259 -8.24 -4.48 25.96
C VAL A 259 -8.18 -3.33 26.98
N SER A 260 -7.82 -2.12 26.56
CA SER A 260 -7.76 -0.93 27.43
C SER A 260 -9.07 -0.13 27.36
N LEU A 261 -9.80 -0.03 28.47
CA LEU A 261 -11.16 0.54 28.55
C LEU A 261 -11.25 2.08 28.49
N ALA A 262 -10.15 2.82 28.63
CA ALA A 262 -10.21 4.24 29.00
C ALA A 262 -9.77 5.26 27.92
N THR A 263 -9.27 4.85 26.76
CA THR A 263 -8.73 5.83 25.78
C THR A 263 -9.25 5.61 24.36
N SER A 264 -9.83 6.67 23.79
CA SER A 264 -10.26 6.75 22.40
C SER A 264 -9.27 7.55 21.58
N VAL A 265 -9.01 7.13 20.35
CA VAL A 265 -8.15 7.85 19.41
C VAL A 265 -9.02 8.69 18.47
N CYS A 266 -9.14 9.98 18.76
CA CYS A 266 -9.96 10.90 17.98
C CYS A 266 -9.31 11.38 16.67
N THR A 267 -8.03 11.07 16.44
CA THR A 267 -7.30 11.55 15.26
C THR A 267 -7.65 10.75 14.00
N VAL A 268 -7.99 9.46 14.15
CA VAL A 268 -8.25 8.55 13.04
C VAL A 268 -9.63 8.85 12.42
N LYS A 269 -9.61 9.19 11.13
CA LYS A 269 -10.78 9.49 10.30
C LYS A 269 -11.09 8.39 9.27
N ILE A 270 -10.09 7.61 8.87
CA ILE A 270 -10.23 6.52 7.90
C ILE A 270 -9.69 5.23 8.50
N LEU A 271 -10.53 4.20 8.50
CA LEU A 271 -10.20 2.88 9.01
C LEU A 271 -10.52 1.80 7.97
N VAL A 272 -9.60 0.86 7.78
CA VAL A 272 -9.80 -0.31 6.93
C VAL A 272 -9.69 -1.58 7.77
N LEU A 273 -10.68 -2.46 7.69
CA LEU A 273 -10.75 -3.70 8.45
C LEU A 273 -10.83 -4.91 7.52
N ASP A 274 -10.09 -5.96 7.86
CA ASP A 274 -10.21 -7.30 7.30
C ASP A 274 -10.82 -8.20 8.37
N SER A 275 -12.07 -8.61 8.15
CA SER A 275 -12.85 -9.38 9.10
C SER A 275 -13.06 -10.80 8.59
N LYS A 276 -12.83 -11.79 9.47
CA LYS A 276 -13.23 -13.18 9.26
C LYS A 276 -14.76 -13.27 9.36
N GLY A 277 -15.42 -13.36 8.21
CA GLY A 277 -16.86 -13.24 8.07
C GLY A 277 -17.37 -11.84 8.40
N PRO A 278 -18.68 -11.61 8.22
CA PRO A 278 -19.33 -10.45 8.80
C PRO A 278 -19.37 -10.67 10.32
N ASN A 279 -18.41 -10.08 11.05
CA ASN A 279 -18.30 -10.15 12.51
C ASN A 279 -18.60 -8.77 13.07
N LEU A 280 -19.87 -8.52 13.33
CA LEU A 280 -20.34 -7.21 13.77
C LEU A 280 -19.75 -6.82 15.13
N ASP A 281 -19.59 -7.76 16.07
CA ASP A 281 -19.07 -7.52 17.42
C ASP A 281 -17.66 -6.96 17.39
N SER A 282 -16.77 -7.60 16.64
CA SER A 282 -15.38 -7.14 16.51
C SER A 282 -15.30 -5.77 15.83
N VAL A 283 -16.08 -5.54 14.76
CA VAL A 283 -16.08 -4.25 14.06
C VAL A 283 -16.62 -3.12 14.95
N VAL A 284 -17.74 -3.36 15.65
CA VAL A 284 -18.35 -2.39 16.55
C VAL A 284 -17.43 -2.04 17.72
N ASN A 285 -16.80 -3.03 18.33
CA ASN A 285 -15.82 -2.80 19.40
C ASN A 285 -14.61 -2.01 18.89
N CYS A 286 -14.16 -2.24 17.66
CA CYS A 286 -13.09 -1.44 17.05
C CYS A 286 -13.51 0.02 16.83
N ILE A 287 -14.65 0.28 16.18
CA ILE A 287 -15.04 1.67 15.85
C ILE A 287 -15.41 2.50 17.09
N LYS A 288 -15.79 1.88 18.21
CA LYS A 288 -15.97 2.57 19.51
C LYS A 288 -14.70 3.31 19.95
N CYS A 289 -13.53 2.78 19.62
CA CYS A 289 -12.24 3.40 19.95
C CYS A 289 -11.90 4.60 19.05
N PHE A 290 -12.63 4.83 17.95
CA PHE A 290 -12.37 5.87 16.95
C PHE A 290 -13.59 6.79 16.79
N PRO A 291 -13.85 7.70 17.76
CA PRO A 291 -15.10 8.47 17.81
C PRO A 291 -15.25 9.50 16.68
N CYS A 292 -14.16 9.90 16.02
CA CYS A 292 -14.17 10.85 14.89
C CYS A 292 -14.06 10.15 13.53
N LEU A 293 -14.30 8.84 13.46
CA LEU A 293 -14.21 8.07 12.23
C LEU A 293 -15.21 8.58 11.18
N GLU A 294 -14.72 8.93 10.00
CA GLU A 294 -15.51 9.44 8.89
C GLU A 294 -15.75 8.42 7.78
N LYS A 295 -14.79 7.54 7.55
CA LYS A 295 -14.84 6.52 6.50
C LYS A 295 -14.42 5.16 7.03
N LEU A 296 -15.26 4.16 6.78
CA LEU A 296 -15.01 2.78 7.18
C LEU A 296 -15.00 1.86 5.95
N TYR A 297 -13.89 1.17 5.73
CA TYR A 297 -13.73 0.18 4.68
C TYR A 297 -13.63 -1.21 5.31
N ILE A 298 -14.43 -2.16 4.85
CA ILE A 298 -14.49 -3.52 5.42
C ILE A 298 -14.33 -4.55 4.31
N ILE A 299 -13.38 -5.46 4.48
CA ILE A 299 -13.26 -6.68 3.68
C ILE A 299 -13.90 -7.82 4.49
N SER A 300 -15.00 -8.38 3.99
CA SER A 300 -15.63 -9.55 4.61
C SER A 300 -15.07 -10.82 3.97
N ARG A 301 -14.24 -11.60 4.67
CA ARG A 301 -13.81 -12.90 4.15
C ARG A 301 -14.89 -13.95 4.45
N PRO A 302 -15.45 -14.65 3.45
CA PRO A 302 -16.49 -15.64 3.70
C PRO A 302 -15.98 -16.74 4.64
N MET A 303 -16.74 -16.98 5.71
CA MET A 303 -16.47 -18.05 6.67
C MET A 303 -17.77 -18.83 6.89
N LYS A 304 -17.68 -20.16 7.04
CA LYS A 304 -18.85 -20.98 7.37
C LYS A 304 -19.25 -20.69 8.83
N ASN A 305 -20.47 -20.18 9.03
CA ASN A 305 -21.16 -20.06 10.33
C ASN A 305 -20.68 -18.98 11.33
N THR A 306 -20.58 -17.70 10.94
CA THR A 306 -20.64 -16.60 11.91
C THR A 306 -22.08 -16.08 12.06
N LYS A 307 -22.59 -16.03 13.30
CA LYS A 307 -23.88 -15.41 13.62
C LYS A 307 -23.63 -13.95 14.04
N ASN A 308 -24.25 -12.99 13.36
CA ASN A 308 -24.30 -11.60 13.81
C ASN A 308 -25.42 -11.45 14.83
N VAL A 309 -25.10 -11.58 16.12
CA VAL A 309 -26.09 -11.55 17.22
C VAL A 309 -25.99 -10.25 18.03
N LEU A 310 -25.28 -9.24 17.54
CA LEU A 310 -25.05 -8.01 18.29
C LEU A 310 -26.38 -7.32 18.63
N ARG A 311 -26.72 -7.30 19.92
CA ARG A 311 -27.80 -6.49 20.47
C ARG A 311 -27.22 -5.11 20.75
N TYR A 312 -27.40 -4.19 19.81
CA TYR A 312 -27.03 -2.79 20.03
C TYR A 312 -27.79 -2.26 21.24
N ASN A 313 -27.08 -1.76 22.24
CA ASN A 313 -27.70 -1.10 23.38
C ASN A 313 -27.80 0.41 23.06
N PRO A 314 -29.01 0.97 22.86
CA PRO A 314 -29.17 2.39 22.59
C PRO A 314 -28.62 3.30 23.71
N SER A 315 -28.45 2.77 24.92
CA SER A 315 -27.91 3.49 26.07
C SER A 315 -26.39 3.69 26.05
N ASP A 316 -25.66 3.06 25.11
CA ASP A 316 -24.21 3.26 24.89
C ASP A 316 -23.94 3.64 23.42
N PRO A 317 -24.21 4.90 23.01
CA PRO A 317 -24.16 5.30 21.62
C PRO A 317 -22.73 5.38 21.08
N ILE A 318 -22.53 4.81 19.89
CA ILE A 318 -21.24 4.86 19.19
C ILE A 318 -21.08 6.25 18.54
N LYS A 319 -20.26 7.10 19.16
CA LYS A 319 -20.06 8.52 18.76
C LYS A 319 -19.86 8.73 17.26
N CYS A 320 -19.06 7.89 16.60
CA CYS A 320 -18.80 8.05 15.17
C CYS A 320 -20.04 7.79 14.30
N LEU A 321 -20.91 6.84 14.66
CA LEU A 321 -22.16 6.58 13.93
C LEU A 321 -23.13 7.76 14.02
N GLU A 322 -23.10 8.49 15.14
CA GLU A 322 -24.00 9.61 15.36
C GLU A 322 -23.57 10.90 14.67
N ARG A 323 -22.25 11.15 14.57
CA ARG A 323 -21.75 12.49 14.23
C ARG A 323 -20.72 12.56 13.11
N HIS A 324 -20.03 11.46 12.79
CA HIS A 324 -18.85 11.53 11.92
C HIS A 324 -18.86 10.59 10.72
N LEU A 325 -19.45 9.39 10.83
CA LEU A 325 -19.33 8.33 9.83
C LEU A 325 -20.17 8.63 8.59
N LYS A 326 -19.52 9.15 7.55
CA LYS A 326 -20.12 9.60 6.30
C LYS A 326 -20.10 8.54 5.20
N LYS A 327 -19.10 7.66 5.18
CA LYS A 327 -18.93 6.64 4.13
C LYS A 327 -18.63 5.27 4.71
N ILE A 328 -19.30 4.24 4.20
CA ILE A 328 -18.98 2.84 4.46
C ILE A 328 -18.80 2.14 3.11
N ALA A 329 -17.79 1.28 2.99
CA ALA A 329 -17.64 0.39 1.85
C ALA A 329 -17.38 -1.03 2.33
N VAL A 330 -18.27 -1.95 1.95
CA VAL A 330 -18.19 -3.37 2.29
C VAL A 330 -17.84 -4.15 1.03
N LYS A 331 -16.67 -4.77 1.03
CA LYS A 331 -16.24 -5.68 -0.03
C LYS A 331 -16.58 -7.11 0.29
N ASN A 332 -16.60 -7.92 -0.79
CA ASN A 332 -16.91 -9.34 -0.75
C ASN A 332 -18.31 -9.62 -0.19
N TYR A 333 -19.27 -8.76 -0.50
CA TYR A 333 -20.64 -8.87 -0.05
C TYR A 333 -21.38 -9.95 -0.86
N ASP A 334 -21.75 -11.06 -0.22
CA ASP A 334 -22.46 -12.19 -0.85
C ASP A 334 -24.00 -12.03 -0.75
N GLY A 335 -24.46 -11.07 0.07
CA GLY A 335 -25.88 -10.81 0.28
C GLY A 335 -26.61 -11.96 0.97
N LYS A 336 -25.89 -12.84 1.67
CA LYS A 336 -26.50 -13.86 2.55
C LYS A 336 -26.99 -13.23 3.84
N LYS A 337 -27.72 -13.99 4.65
CA LYS A 337 -28.29 -13.48 5.92
C LYS A 337 -27.21 -12.83 6.83
N PRO A 338 -26.04 -13.44 7.06
CA PRO A 338 -24.99 -12.80 7.86
C PRO A 338 -24.52 -11.44 7.32
N ASP A 339 -24.32 -11.32 6.00
CA ASP A 339 -23.88 -10.05 5.39
C ASP A 339 -24.96 -8.97 5.48
N VAL A 340 -26.23 -9.36 5.27
CA VAL A 340 -27.37 -8.46 5.41
C VAL A 340 -27.49 -7.98 6.85
N ASP A 341 -27.45 -8.87 7.83
CA ASP A 341 -27.60 -8.51 9.24
C ASP A 341 -26.47 -7.56 9.69
N PHE A 342 -25.24 -7.79 9.22
CA PHE A 342 -24.10 -6.91 9.43
C PHE A 342 -24.28 -5.52 8.81
N ALA A 343 -24.63 -5.45 7.53
CA ALA A 343 -24.80 -4.18 6.84
C ALA A 343 -26.00 -3.40 7.37
N LYS A 344 -27.10 -4.11 7.67
CA LYS A 344 -28.33 -3.56 8.22
C LYS A 344 -28.10 -2.83 9.54
N PHE A 345 -27.19 -3.30 10.38
CA PHE A 345 -26.80 -2.57 11.60
C PHE A 345 -26.40 -1.13 11.27
N PHE A 346 -25.53 -0.91 10.29
CA PHE A 346 -25.09 0.44 9.91
C PHE A 346 -26.21 1.24 9.26
N VAL A 347 -27.04 0.62 8.42
CA VAL A 347 -28.22 1.25 7.81
C VAL A 347 -29.14 1.85 8.89
N LEU A 348 -29.38 1.11 9.97
CA LEU A 348 -30.32 1.48 11.02
C LEU A 348 -29.74 2.38 12.11
N ASN A 349 -28.41 2.55 12.19
CA ASN A 349 -27.78 3.26 13.31
C ASN A 349 -26.86 4.42 12.90
N ALA A 350 -26.39 4.49 11.66
CA ALA A 350 -25.51 5.57 11.19
C ALA A 350 -26.33 6.81 10.76
N LYS A 351 -26.43 7.80 11.65
CA LYS A 351 -27.32 8.98 11.51
C LYS A 351 -26.84 10.01 10.48
N VAL A 352 -25.54 10.07 10.21
CA VAL A 352 -24.92 11.04 9.29
C VAL A 352 -24.32 10.38 8.04
N LEU A 353 -24.70 9.13 7.77
CA LEU A 353 -24.18 8.35 6.65
C LEU A 353 -24.63 8.99 5.32
N LYS A 354 -23.68 9.31 4.46
CA LYS A 354 -23.96 9.83 3.11
C LYS A 354 -23.94 8.74 2.05
N LYS A 355 -23.08 7.73 2.22
CA LYS A 355 -22.90 6.68 1.22
C LYS A 355 -22.52 5.34 1.85
N MET A 356 -23.16 4.27 1.40
CA MET A 356 -22.77 2.90 1.68
C MET A 356 -22.60 2.12 0.37
N GLU A 357 -21.38 1.63 0.11
CA GLU A 357 -21.03 0.92 -1.11
C GLU A 357 -20.84 -0.57 -0.83
N PHE A 358 -21.35 -1.43 -1.71
CA PHE A 358 -21.22 -2.88 -1.63
C PHE A 358 -20.49 -3.40 -2.87
N GLY A 359 -19.31 -3.99 -2.66
CA GLY A 359 -18.60 -4.78 -3.67
C GLY A 359 -19.13 -6.22 -3.66
N VAL A 360 -19.91 -6.57 -4.66
CA VAL A 360 -20.66 -7.84 -4.75
C VAL A 360 -19.87 -8.85 -5.59
N LEU A 361 -19.60 -10.02 -5.02
CA LEU A 361 -18.83 -11.10 -5.68
C LEU A 361 -19.60 -11.81 -6.79
N ASN A 362 -20.93 -11.91 -6.61
CA ASN A 362 -21.82 -12.73 -7.41
C ASN A 362 -22.87 -11.88 -8.14
N ASN A 363 -23.93 -12.53 -8.63
CA ASN A 363 -24.99 -11.99 -9.46
C ASN A 363 -25.58 -10.67 -8.90
N CYS A 364 -25.28 -9.54 -9.55
CA CYS A 364 -25.72 -8.19 -9.18
C CYS A 364 -26.78 -7.67 -10.16
N ASN A 365 -27.83 -8.47 -10.39
CA ASN A 365 -28.94 -8.08 -11.27
C ASN A 365 -30.03 -7.31 -10.49
N ASP A 366 -30.92 -6.65 -11.21
CA ASP A 366 -31.95 -5.77 -10.63
C ASP A 366 -32.87 -6.50 -9.64
N LYS A 367 -33.23 -7.76 -9.93
CA LYS A 367 -34.06 -8.58 -9.03
C LYS A 367 -33.35 -8.86 -7.71
N TRP A 368 -32.06 -9.18 -7.76
CA TRP A 368 -31.26 -9.40 -6.56
C TRP A 368 -31.07 -8.10 -5.78
N MET A 369 -30.78 -6.98 -6.46
CA MET A 369 -30.64 -5.67 -5.82
C MET A 369 -31.94 -5.25 -5.11
N ALA A 370 -33.10 -5.37 -5.78
CA ALA A 370 -34.39 -5.08 -5.18
C ALA A 370 -34.66 -5.93 -3.92
N ASN A 371 -34.27 -7.21 -3.94
CA ASN A 371 -34.33 -8.07 -2.75
C ASN A 371 -33.40 -7.57 -1.63
N GLN A 372 -32.17 -7.17 -1.94
CA GLN A 372 -31.25 -6.63 -0.92
C GLN A 372 -31.75 -5.31 -0.33
N HIS A 373 -32.32 -4.41 -1.14
CA HIS A 373 -32.95 -3.17 -0.65
C HIS A 373 -34.04 -3.45 0.40
N ARG A 374 -34.88 -4.47 0.15
CA ARG A 374 -35.91 -4.91 1.11
C ARG A 374 -35.28 -5.48 2.38
N ARG A 375 -34.31 -6.39 2.23
CA ARG A 375 -33.69 -7.13 3.34
C ARG A 375 -32.86 -6.23 4.27
N LEU A 376 -32.17 -5.24 3.72
CA LEU A 376 -31.44 -4.22 4.48
C LEU A 376 -32.36 -3.19 5.15
N GLN A 377 -33.66 -3.20 4.83
CA GLN A 377 -34.63 -2.23 5.34
C GLN A 377 -34.22 -0.77 5.06
N LEU A 378 -33.83 -0.47 3.83
CA LEU A 378 -33.36 0.88 3.45
C LEU A 378 -34.44 1.98 3.60
N HIS A 379 -35.71 1.61 3.79
CA HIS A 379 -36.79 2.53 4.11
C HIS A 379 -36.77 2.99 5.58
N ASN A 380 -36.15 2.21 6.48
CA ASN A 380 -35.98 2.52 7.91
C ASN A 380 -34.56 3.06 8.21
N ARG A 381 -33.87 3.59 7.19
CA ARG A 381 -32.49 4.07 7.33
C ARG A 381 -32.42 5.23 8.33
N ALA A 382 -31.38 5.25 9.16
CA ALA A 382 -31.16 6.31 10.14
C ALA A 382 -30.75 7.65 9.52
N SER A 383 -30.13 7.62 8.34
CA SER A 383 -29.79 8.81 7.55
C SER A 383 -30.67 8.86 6.31
N GLU A 384 -31.54 9.86 6.22
CA GLU A 384 -32.53 9.99 5.15
C GLU A 384 -31.88 10.16 3.76
N ASP A 385 -30.74 10.85 3.69
CA ASP A 385 -30.02 11.16 2.45
C ASP A 385 -28.97 10.10 2.05
N ALA A 386 -28.86 9.00 2.80
CA ALA A 386 -27.84 7.98 2.53
C ALA A 386 -28.05 7.27 1.18
N LEU A 387 -27.03 7.28 0.35
CA LEU A 387 -26.99 6.55 -0.93
C LEU A 387 -26.44 5.13 -0.74
N PHE A 388 -27.16 4.12 -1.24
CA PHE A 388 -26.75 2.72 -1.21
C PHE A 388 -26.45 2.25 -2.63
N THR A 389 -25.21 1.82 -2.90
CA THR A 389 -24.80 1.38 -4.24
C THR A 389 -24.22 -0.02 -4.20
N PHE A 390 -24.71 -0.89 -5.09
CA PHE A 390 -24.17 -2.22 -5.32
C PHE A 390 -23.38 -2.21 -6.61
N LYS A 391 -22.14 -2.70 -6.58
CA LYS A 391 -21.28 -2.82 -7.75
C LYS A 391 -20.73 -4.23 -7.80
N SER A 392 -20.77 -4.84 -8.98
CA SER A 392 -20.01 -6.07 -9.19
C SER A 392 -18.53 -5.77 -8.99
N ASP A 393 -17.89 -6.53 -8.11
CA ASP A 393 -16.47 -6.44 -7.80
C ASP A 393 -15.91 -7.86 -7.77
N TYR A 394 -14.69 -8.02 -8.27
CA TYR A 394 -13.98 -9.29 -8.13
C TYR A 394 -13.41 -9.38 -6.70
N TRP A 395 -12.96 -10.56 -6.30
CA TRP A 395 -12.19 -10.74 -5.06
C TRP A 395 -10.97 -9.81 -5.10
N THR A 396 -11.08 -8.63 -4.48
CA THR A 396 -10.04 -7.62 -4.53
C THR A 396 -9.80 -7.06 -3.14
N ASN A 397 -8.54 -7.01 -2.73
CA ASN A 397 -8.20 -6.36 -1.46
C ASN A 397 -8.25 -4.84 -1.63
N PHE A 398 -8.53 -4.07 -0.56
CA PHE A 398 -8.32 -2.61 -0.61
C PHE A 398 -6.84 -2.23 -0.86
N THR A 399 -5.95 -3.20 -0.82
CA THR A 399 -4.50 -3.04 -0.86
C THR A 399 -3.88 -3.24 -2.25
N ASP A 400 -4.68 -3.63 -3.25
CA ASP A 400 -4.28 -3.66 -4.68
C ASP A 400 -4.13 -2.27 -5.32
N ASN A 401 -4.41 -1.21 -4.58
CA ASN A 401 -4.24 0.15 -5.08
C ASN A 401 -2.72 0.45 -5.14
N LYS A 402 -2.14 0.40 -6.35
CA LYS A 402 -0.74 0.76 -6.64
C LYS A 402 -0.32 2.15 -6.12
N HIS A 403 -1.29 2.96 -5.70
CA HIS A 403 -1.14 4.36 -5.30
C HIS A 403 -1.15 4.56 -3.77
N THR A 404 -1.18 3.52 -2.93
CA THR A 404 -1.28 3.68 -1.45
C THR A 404 -0.21 4.57 -0.81
N HIS A 405 0.93 4.78 -1.46
CA HIS A 405 2.04 5.64 -1.02
C HIS A 405 2.02 7.06 -1.64
N GLU A 406 1.05 7.36 -2.51
CA GLU A 406 0.95 8.67 -3.15
C GLU A 406 0.32 9.69 -2.18
N LEU A 407 1.16 10.53 -1.60
CA LEU A 407 0.77 11.51 -0.56
C LEU A 407 -0.29 12.52 -1.04
N TRP A 408 -0.44 12.74 -2.34
CA TRP A 408 -1.46 13.64 -2.91
C TRP A 408 -2.89 13.09 -2.79
N MET A 409 -3.07 11.78 -2.66
CA MET A 409 -4.39 11.21 -2.43
C MET A 409 -4.80 11.34 -0.96
N SER A 410 -5.91 12.02 -0.70
CA SER A 410 -6.47 12.18 0.66
C SER A 410 -7.05 10.89 1.24
N ASP A 411 -7.52 9.98 0.38
CA ASP A 411 -8.05 8.68 0.77
C ASP A 411 -7.51 7.61 -0.20
N PRO A 412 -6.48 6.85 0.18
CA PRO A 412 -5.87 5.86 -0.70
C PRO A 412 -6.77 4.65 -1.00
N PHE A 413 -7.93 4.55 -0.33
CA PHE A 413 -8.86 3.43 -0.46
C PHE A 413 -10.12 3.78 -1.26
N ASP A 414 -10.32 5.05 -1.62
CA ASP A 414 -11.46 5.48 -2.42
C ASP A 414 -11.32 4.98 -3.86
N ARG A 415 -12.01 3.88 -4.19
CA ARG A 415 -11.98 3.24 -5.51
C ARG A 415 -12.87 3.89 -6.56
N SER A 416 -13.26 5.16 -6.40
CA SER A 416 -13.93 5.91 -7.47
C SER A 416 -13.10 6.00 -8.78
N TRP A 417 -11.83 5.57 -8.76
CA TRP A 417 -10.88 5.66 -9.89
C TRP A 417 -10.45 4.30 -10.46
N CYS A 418 -10.99 3.16 -9.98
CA CYS A 418 -10.59 1.82 -10.46
C CYS A 418 -11.39 1.31 -11.68
N ASN A 419 -12.14 2.16 -12.38
CA ASN A 419 -12.84 1.81 -13.63
C ASN A 419 -12.05 2.22 -14.89
N CYS A 420 -10.76 1.90 -14.94
CA CYS A 420 -9.96 2.01 -16.17
C CYS A 420 -9.11 0.75 -16.36
N TYR A 421 -9.77 -0.40 -16.51
CA TYR A 421 -9.25 -1.39 -17.46
C TYR A 421 -9.94 -1.10 -18.79
N PRO A 422 -9.24 -0.64 -19.83
CA PRO A 422 -9.78 -0.75 -21.18
C PRO A 422 -10.01 -2.24 -21.40
N ARG A 423 -11.27 -2.62 -21.67
CA ARG A 423 -11.56 -3.90 -22.31
C ARG A 423 -10.71 -3.91 -23.59
N ILE A 424 -9.74 -4.81 -23.65
CA ILE A 424 -9.14 -5.25 -24.93
C ILE A 424 -10.06 -6.32 -25.47
#